data_AF-A0A2J6TJN3-F1
#
_entry.id   AF-A0A2J6TJN3-F1
#
_cell.length_a   1.000
_cell.length_b   1.000
_cell.length_c   1.000
_cell.angle_alpha   90.00
_cell.angle_beta   90.00
_cell.angle_gamma   90.00
#
_symmetry.space_group_name_H-M   'P 1'
#
loop_
_entity.id
_entity.type
_entity.pdbx_description
1 polymer ?
#
loop_
_entity_poly.entity_id
_entity_poly.type
_entity_poly.pdbx_seq_one_letter_code
_entity_poly.pdbx_strand_id
1 'polypeptide(L)'
;MAKGAAGSRTAADYTAMGVSTSGNVLTMYHYIQGTNASPRVYLLGDDGKYAMMNLLNGELSVDVDLSTLLCRENGAFYLSSMEPDGKSNATAGSGYCDTQCQGYCCNEMDILEADSQATAMTPHRCKVNTCDKGRCGYNPYASGQKNFWGPARRST
;
A
#
# COMPACT_ATOMS: atom_id res chain seq x y z
N MET A 1 8.78 9.82 -7.37
CA MET A 1 9.72 10.17 -6.28
C MET A 1 9.23 11.46 -5.64
N ALA A 2 9.25 11.52 -4.32
CA ALA A 2 8.85 12.70 -3.56
C ALA A 2 9.73 13.90 -3.95
N LYS A 3 9.14 14.96 -4.52
CA LYS A 3 9.83 16.22 -4.79
C LYS A 3 9.73 17.12 -3.55
N GLY A 4 10.83 17.73 -3.10
CA GLY A 4 10.87 18.61 -1.91
C GLY A 4 11.85 18.14 -0.82
N ALA A 5 12.22 19.04 0.09
CA ALA A 5 13.06 18.70 1.24
C ALA A 5 12.27 17.86 2.26
N ALA A 6 12.98 17.02 3.02
CA ALA A 6 12.41 16.30 4.16
C ALA A 6 11.64 17.27 5.09
N GLY A 7 10.39 16.94 5.41
CA GLY A 7 9.55 17.75 6.31
C GLY A 7 9.02 19.07 5.72
N SER A 8 9.25 19.36 4.43
CA SER A 8 8.84 20.65 3.83
C SER A 8 7.42 20.65 3.26
N ARG A 9 6.65 19.56 3.39
CA ARG A 9 5.34 19.43 2.78
C ARG A 9 4.24 19.93 3.70
N THR A 10 3.42 20.81 3.17
CA THR A 10 2.21 21.29 3.82
C THR A 10 1.05 20.33 3.58
N ALA A 11 -0.05 20.48 4.33
CA ALA A 11 -1.29 19.74 4.07
C ALA A 11 -1.84 20.01 2.65
N ALA A 12 -1.63 21.20 2.10
CA ALA A 12 -2.02 21.54 0.74
C ALA A 12 -1.21 20.76 -0.30
N ASP A 13 0.10 20.56 -0.07
CA ASP A 13 0.94 19.74 -0.94
C ASP A 13 0.47 18.28 -0.96
N TYR A 14 0.15 17.70 0.20
CA TYR A 14 -0.42 16.35 0.28
C TYR A 14 -1.77 16.25 -0.43
N THR A 15 -2.65 17.24 -0.23
CA THR A 15 -3.95 17.29 -0.91
C THR A 15 -3.78 17.32 -2.44
N ALA A 16 -2.83 18.10 -2.96
CA ALA A 16 -2.52 18.16 -4.38
C ALA A 16 -1.95 16.84 -4.93
N MET A 17 -1.29 16.04 -4.07
CA MET A 17 -0.81 14.68 -4.38
C MET A 17 -1.86 13.60 -4.12
N GLY A 18 -3.11 13.97 -3.81
CA GLY A 18 -4.19 13.02 -3.58
C GLY A 18 -4.14 12.31 -2.22
N VAL A 19 -3.54 12.92 -1.20
CA VAL A 19 -3.47 12.37 0.16
C VAL A 19 -4.13 13.32 1.14
N SER A 20 -5.06 12.82 1.94
CA SER A 20 -5.63 13.54 3.07
C SER A 20 -5.73 12.64 4.31
N THR A 21 -5.72 13.25 5.50
CA THR A 21 -5.88 12.53 6.77
C THR A 21 -6.85 13.26 7.68
N SER A 22 -7.57 12.52 8.51
CA SER A 22 -8.43 13.04 9.57
C SER A 22 -8.49 12.05 10.72
N GLY A 23 -7.88 12.38 11.86
CA GLY A 23 -7.75 11.45 12.98
C GLY A 23 -6.98 10.19 12.56
N ASN A 24 -7.63 9.03 12.66
CA ASN A 24 -7.11 7.72 12.27
C ASN A 24 -7.45 7.32 10.82
N VAL A 25 -8.05 8.22 10.02
CA VAL A 25 -8.44 7.94 8.63
C VAL A 25 -7.41 8.53 7.67
N LEU A 26 -6.96 7.71 6.73
CA LEU A 26 -6.19 8.10 5.55
C LEU A 26 -7.08 7.93 4.31
N THR A 27 -7.17 8.96 3.48
CA THR A 27 -7.85 8.88 2.17
C THR A 27 -6.85 9.16 1.06
N MET A 28 -6.81 8.26 0.07
CA MET A 28 -5.96 8.36 -1.10
C MET A 28 -6.82 8.45 -2.36
N TYR A 29 -6.54 9.44 -3.20
CA TYR A 29 -7.24 9.68 -4.46
C TYR A 29 -6.35 9.29 -5.63
N HIS A 30 -6.87 8.44 -6.54
CA HIS A 30 -6.17 8.12 -7.79
C HIS A 30 -6.02 9.36 -8.68
N TYR A 31 -7.05 10.22 -8.71
CA TYR A 31 -7.09 11.43 -9.54
C TYR A 31 -7.40 12.67 -8.72
N ILE A 32 -6.68 13.76 -9.01
CA ILE A 32 -6.96 15.11 -8.52
C ILE A 32 -7.15 16.03 -9.72
N GLN A 33 -8.35 16.61 -9.86
CA GLN A 33 -8.72 17.49 -10.97
C GLN A 33 -8.42 16.88 -12.36
N GLY A 34 -8.67 15.56 -12.51
CA GLY A 34 -8.42 14.82 -13.75
C GLY A 34 -6.95 14.43 -14.00
N THR A 35 -6.02 14.83 -13.12
CA THR A 35 -4.61 14.43 -13.18
C THR A 35 -4.37 13.19 -12.33
N ASN A 36 -3.65 12.20 -12.87
CA ASN A 36 -3.26 11.01 -12.13
C ASN A 36 -2.29 11.41 -11.00
N ALA A 37 -2.68 11.15 -9.76
CA ALA A 37 -1.89 11.40 -8.57
C ALA A 37 -1.17 10.12 -8.08
N SER A 38 -1.87 8.97 -8.09
CA SER A 38 -1.37 7.63 -7.70
C SER A 38 -0.41 7.65 -6.49
N PRO A 39 -0.86 8.13 -5.32
CA PRO A 39 0.01 8.28 -4.16
C PRO A 39 0.48 6.92 -3.60
N ARG A 40 1.71 6.90 -3.10
CA ARG A 40 2.24 5.86 -2.20
C ARG A 40 2.75 6.55 -0.94
N VAL A 41 2.27 6.09 0.21
CA VAL A 41 2.61 6.66 1.52
C VAL A 41 3.21 5.59 2.42
N TYR A 42 4.03 6.01 3.37
CA TYR A 42 4.61 5.15 4.40
C TYR A 42 4.24 5.69 5.77
N LEU A 43 4.04 4.81 6.73
CA LEU A 43 3.84 5.21 8.12
C LEU A 43 5.19 5.64 8.71
N LEU A 44 5.25 6.85 9.24
CA LEU A 44 6.44 7.42 9.87
C LEU A 44 6.19 7.51 11.38
N GLY A 45 7.19 7.15 12.18
CA GLY A 45 7.22 7.37 13.62
C GLY A 45 7.67 8.78 13.98
N ASP A 46 7.48 9.14 15.25
CA ASP A 46 7.84 10.45 15.79
C ASP A 46 9.36 10.73 15.77
N ASP A 47 10.18 9.68 15.63
CA ASP A 47 11.64 9.75 15.52
C ASP A 47 12.13 10.07 14.09
N GLY A 48 11.20 10.30 13.15
CA GLY A 48 11.50 10.59 11.75
C GLY A 48 11.94 9.37 10.94
N LYS A 49 11.74 8.15 11.46
CA LYS A 49 11.98 6.87 10.77
C LYS A 49 10.66 6.20 10.43
N TYR A 50 10.68 5.22 9.52
CA TYR A 50 9.50 4.42 9.25
C TYR A 50 9.08 3.61 10.47
N ALA A 51 7.77 3.53 10.69
CA ALA A 51 7.21 2.71 11.75
C ALA A 51 7.38 1.22 11.40
N MET A 52 8.33 0.56 12.07
CA MET A 52 8.63 -0.85 11.82
C MET A 52 7.64 -1.75 12.54
N MET A 53 7.03 -2.69 11.82
CA MET A 53 6.06 -3.64 12.36
C MET A 53 6.66 -5.05 12.44
N ASN A 54 6.67 -5.63 13.63
CA ASN A 54 7.05 -7.04 13.85
C ASN A 54 5.79 -7.87 13.99
N LEU A 55 5.36 -8.52 12.91
CA LEU A 55 4.08 -9.24 12.87
C LEU A 55 4.16 -10.74 13.15
N LEU A 56 5.35 -11.29 13.37
CA LEU A 56 5.46 -12.71 13.71
C LEU A 56 4.74 -12.98 15.05
N ASN A 57 3.75 -13.87 15.02
CA ASN A 57 2.84 -14.16 16.14
C ASN A 57 2.01 -12.96 16.61
N GLY A 58 1.83 -11.95 15.75
CA GLY A 58 0.97 -10.80 15.99
C GLY A 58 -0.17 -10.70 14.98
N GLU A 59 -0.98 -9.67 15.14
CA GLU A 59 -2.08 -9.31 14.24
C GLU A 59 -1.95 -7.84 13.84
N LEU A 60 -2.34 -7.54 12.61
CA LEU A 60 -2.53 -6.18 12.10
C LEU A 60 -3.94 -6.09 11.55
N SER A 61 -4.68 -5.07 11.98
CA SER A 61 -6.06 -4.84 11.57
C SER A 61 -6.24 -3.41 11.06
N VAL A 62 -6.97 -3.28 9.96
CA VAL A 62 -7.31 -2.01 9.31
C VAL A 62 -8.73 -2.09 8.75
N ASP A 63 -9.47 -1.00 8.85
CA ASP A 63 -10.74 -0.83 8.14
C ASP A 63 -10.49 -0.19 6.78
N VAL A 64 -11.17 -0.69 5.75
CA VAL A 64 -11.03 -0.18 4.37
C VAL A 64 -12.38 0.12 3.75
N ASP A 65 -12.46 1.25 3.05
CA ASP A 65 -13.56 1.58 2.15
C ASP A 65 -13.05 1.53 0.70
N LEU A 66 -13.47 0.49 -0.02
CA LEU A 66 -13.11 0.27 -1.42
C LEU A 66 -14.30 0.49 -2.37
N SER A 67 -15.41 1.05 -1.86
CA SER A 67 -16.68 1.15 -2.59
C SER A 67 -16.60 1.96 -3.88
N THR A 68 -15.64 2.88 -3.97
CA THR A 68 -15.40 3.74 -5.13
C THR A 68 -14.32 3.22 -6.08
N LEU A 69 -13.59 2.17 -5.68
CA LEU A 69 -12.54 1.57 -6.51
C LEU A 69 -13.18 0.60 -7.51
N LEU A 70 -13.32 1.06 -8.74
CA LEU A 70 -13.88 0.27 -9.84
C LEU A 70 -12.86 -0.77 -10.33
N CYS A 71 -13.31 -1.67 -11.21
CA CYS A 71 -12.45 -2.65 -11.85
C CYS A 71 -11.16 -2.02 -12.37
N ARG A 72 -10.02 -2.69 -12.11
CA ARG A 72 -8.65 -2.29 -12.53
C ARG A 72 -7.99 -1.21 -11.69
N GLU A 73 -8.67 -0.69 -10.68
CA GLU A 73 -7.99 0.01 -9.59
C GLU A 73 -7.30 -0.99 -8.67
N ASN A 74 -6.28 -0.54 -7.94
CA ASN A 74 -5.65 -1.35 -6.90
C ASN A 74 -5.39 -0.48 -5.67
N GLY A 75 -6.33 -0.55 -4.71
CA GLY A 75 -6.11 -0.08 -3.36
C GLY A 75 -5.23 -1.09 -2.64
N ALA A 76 -4.00 -0.68 -2.32
CA ALA A 76 -3.01 -1.58 -1.74
C ALA A 76 -2.63 -1.17 -0.32
N PHE A 77 -2.57 -2.16 0.58
CA PHE A 77 -2.00 -2.05 1.91
C PHE A 77 -1.06 -3.23 2.14
N TYR A 78 0.23 -2.94 2.30
CA TYR A 78 1.29 -3.94 2.31
C TYR A 78 2.47 -3.49 3.17
N LEU A 79 3.36 -4.45 3.44
CA LEU A 79 4.60 -4.22 4.17
C LEU A 79 5.78 -4.56 3.29
N SER A 80 6.74 -3.64 3.18
CA SER A 80 8.04 -3.89 2.55
C SER A 80 9.13 -3.90 3.62
N SER A 81 10.09 -4.82 3.49
CA SER A 81 11.27 -4.88 4.37
C SER A 81 12.29 -3.77 4.05
N MET A 82 11.85 -2.52 4.11
CA MET A 82 12.67 -1.31 3.92
C MET A 82 13.53 -1.03 5.15
N GLU A 83 14.66 -0.33 4.94
CA GLU A 83 15.48 0.17 6.05
C GLU A 83 14.70 1.25 6.84
N PRO A 84 14.73 1.26 8.19
CA PRO A 84 13.92 2.19 8.99
C PRO A 84 14.20 3.67 8.69
N ASP A 85 15.43 4.02 8.37
CA ASP A 85 15.83 5.38 8.02
C ASP A 85 15.63 5.71 6.52
N GLY A 86 15.04 4.80 5.75
CA GLY A 86 14.77 4.98 4.33
C GLY A 86 16.03 5.21 3.50
N LYS A 87 17.15 4.55 3.87
CA LYS A 87 18.47 4.80 3.31
C LYS A 87 18.86 6.26 3.50
N SER A 88 18.90 6.67 4.76
CA SER A 88 19.26 8.01 5.24
C SER A 88 18.23 9.14 5.02
N ASN A 89 17.03 8.87 4.49
CA ASN A 89 16.01 9.92 4.26
C ASN A 89 14.54 9.43 4.26
N ALA A 90 14.12 8.77 5.33
CA ALA A 90 12.74 8.30 5.51
C ALA A 90 11.69 9.42 5.46
N THR A 91 11.98 10.61 6.02
CA THR A 91 11.10 11.79 6.00
C THR A 91 10.80 12.31 4.58
N ALA A 92 11.65 11.98 3.60
CA ALA A 92 11.40 12.26 2.19
C ALA A 92 10.78 11.06 1.43
N GLY A 93 10.49 9.94 2.08
CA GLY A 93 9.94 8.74 1.43
C GLY A 93 10.97 7.93 0.64
N SER A 94 12.25 8.01 1.00
CA SER A 94 13.36 7.31 0.34
C SER A 94 13.43 5.82 0.72
N GLY A 95 14.22 5.05 -0.03
CA GLY A 95 14.58 3.68 0.33
C GLY A 95 13.55 2.61 -0.04
N TYR A 96 12.56 2.94 -0.89
CA TYR A 96 11.57 1.98 -1.35
C TYR A 96 12.21 0.75 -2.01
N CYS A 97 11.63 -0.41 -1.71
CA CYS A 97 11.94 -1.68 -2.31
C CYS A 97 10.68 -2.57 -2.24
N ASP A 98 10.60 -3.52 -3.16
CA ASP A 98 9.55 -4.54 -3.24
C ASP A 98 10.11 -5.78 -3.94
N THR A 99 9.26 -6.78 -4.18
CA THR A 99 9.67 -8.01 -4.87
C THR A 99 9.78 -7.87 -6.38
N GLN A 100 9.32 -6.76 -6.94
CA GLN A 100 9.51 -6.44 -8.35
C GLN A 100 10.94 -5.97 -8.64
N CYS A 101 11.70 -5.59 -7.59
CA CYS A 101 13.10 -5.22 -7.66
C CYS A 101 13.36 -4.03 -8.59
N GLN A 102 12.50 -3.00 -8.55
CA GLN A 102 12.64 -1.77 -9.34
C GLN A 102 13.71 -0.83 -8.75
N GLY A 103 14.94 -1.33 -8.62
CA GLY A 103 16.08 -0.67 -8.00
C GLY A 103 16.71 -1.55 -6.92
N TYR A 104 15.94 -1.87 -5.87
CA TYR A 104 16.34 -2.76 -4.79
C TYR A 104 15.28 -3.82 -4.54
N CYS A 105 15.71 -5.02 -4.18
CA CYS A 105 14.84 -6.12 -3.78
C CYS A 105 14.67 -6.15 -2.26
N CYS A 106 13.46 -6.40 -1.76
CA CYS A 106 13.23 -6.77 -0.36
C CYS A 106 11.94 -7.57 -0.22
N ASN A 107 11.78 -8.32 0.89
CA ASN A 107 10.55 -9.08 1.12
C ASN A 107 9.35 -8.13 1.20
N GLU A 108 8.20 -8.64 0.74
CA GLU A 108 6.95 -7.90 0.64
C GLU A 108 5.83 -8.81 1.16
N MET A 109 4.94 -8.24 1.96
CA MET A 109 3.71 -8.90 2.39
C MET A 109 2.55 -8.03 1.94
N ASP A 110 1.91 -8.44 0.85
CA ASP A 110 0.72 -7.79 0.36
C ASP A 110 -0.49 -8.27 1.16
N ILE A 111 -0.87 -7.49 2.17
CA ILE A 111 -1.98 -7.80 3.07
C ILE A 111 -3.31 -7.62 2.32
N LEU A 112 -3.39 -6.56 1.51
CA LEU A 112 -4.55 -6.24 0.70
C LEU A 112 -4.09 -5.65 -0.63
N GLU A 113 -4.46 -6.32 -1.72
CA GLU A 113 -4.49 -5.76 -3.07
C GLU A 113 -5.90 -5.93 -3.62
N ALA A 114 -6.66 -4.84 -3.72
CA ALA A 114 -8.09 -4.95 -3.95
C ALA A 114 -8.71 -3.75 -4.68
N ASP A 115 -9.82 -4.06 -5.34
CA ASP A 115 -10.85 -3.12 -5.74
C ASP A 115 -12.21 -3.58 -5.18
N SER A 116 -13.30 -2.90 -5.55
CA SER A 116 -14.64 -3.28 -5.12
C SER A 116 -15.09 -4.67 -5.60
N GLN A 117 -14.41 -5.29 -6.57
CA GLN A 117 -14.82 -6.53 -7.22
C GLN A 117 -13.97 -7.73 -6.84
N ALA A 118 -12.70 -7.53 -6.52
CA ALA A 118 -11.79 -8.61 -6.14
C ALA A 118 -10.77 -8.17 -5.09
N THR A 119 -10.25 -9.14 -4.35
CA THR A 119 -9.17 -8.95 -3.39
C THR A 119 -8.17 -10.11 -3.49
N ALA A 120 -6.90 -9.81 -3.22
CA ALA A 120 -5.86 -10.79 -3.02
C ALA A 120 -4.99 -10.43 -1.81
N MET A 121 -4.46 -11.47 -1.17
CA MET A 121 -3.38 -11.38 -0.18
C MET A 121 -2.21 -12.22 -0.70
N THR A 122 -1.02 -11.64 -0.78
CA THR A 122 0.12 -12.28 -1.45
C THR A 122 1.40 -12.11 -0.61
N PRO A 123 1.85 -13.17 0.09
CA PRO A 123 3.18 -13.15 0.68
C PRO A 123 4.23 -13.34 -0.42
N HIS A 124 5.24 -12.48 -0.43
CA HIS A 124 6.35 -12.56 -1.35
C HIS A 124 7.69 -12.66 -0.62
N ARG A 125 8.45 -13.69 -0.97
CA ARG A 125 9.75 -13.96 -0.36
C ARG A 125 10.90 -13.55 -1.26
N CYS A 126 11.95 -13.03 -0.65
CA CYS A 126 13.22 -12.70 -1.28
C CYS A 126 14.36 -13.47 -0.64
N LYS A 127 15.29 -13.93 -1.49
CA LYS A 127 16.61 -14.39 -1.11
C LYS A 127 17.62 -13.43 -1.73
N VAL A 128 18.15 -12.51 -0.92
CA VAL A 128 19.06 -11.45 -1.37
C VAL A 128 18.43 -10.65 -2.51
N ASN A 129 18.92 -10.76 -3.74
CA ASN A 129 18.44 -10.03 -4.92
C ASN A 129 17.50 -10.86 -5.81
N THR A 130 16.99 -11.99 -5.31
CA THR A 130 16.05 -12.84 -6.05
C THR A 130 14.77 -12.99 -5.25
N CYS A 131 13.69 -12.41 -5.78
CA CYS A 131 12.37 -12.45 -5.17
C CYS A 131 11.40 -13.28 -6.00
N ASP A 132 10.43 -13.89 -5.33
CA ASP A 132 9.26 -14.45 -5.99
C ASP A 132 8.28 -13.32 -6.34
N LYS A 133 7.72 -13.38 -7.55
CA LYS A 133 6.86 -12.32 -8.10
C LYS A 133 5.36 -12.66 -8.06
N GLY A 134 4.92 -13.67 -7.32
CA GLY A 134 3.49 -13.97 -7.20
C GLY A 134 3.13 -15.45 -7.19
N ARG A 135 3.91 -16.31 -6.53
CA ARG A 135 3.63 -17.76 -6.53
C ARG A 135 2.71 -18.24 -5.42
N CYS A 136 2.33 -17.40 -4.46
CA CYS A 136 1.62 -17.82 -3.25
C CYS A 136 0.39 -16.96 -2.89
N GLY A 137 -0.14 -16.19 -3.84
CA GLY A 137 -1.31 -15.33 -3.60
C GLY A 137 -2.60 -16.11 -3.37
N TYR A 138 -3.41 -15.63 -2.42
CA TYR A 138 -4.75 -16.11 -2.19
C TYR A 138 -5.77 -15.08 -2.67
N ASN A 139 -6.58 -15.47 -3.66
CA ASN A 139 -7.72 -14.70 -4.14
C ASN A 139 -8.97 -15.59 -4.05
N PRO A 140 -9.97 -15.23 -3.22
CA PRO A 140 -11.16 -16.07 -3.01
C PRO A 140 -11.89 -16.41 -4.30
N TYR A 141 -12.02 -15.43 -5.21
CA TYR A 141 -12.68 -15.64 -6.49
C TYR A 141 -11.92 -16.67 -7.34
N ALA A 142 -10.59 -16.54 -7.46
CA ALA A 142 -9.75 -17.49 -8.20
C ALA A 142 -9.79 -18.90 -7.57
N SER A 143 -9.89 -18.99 -6.25
CA SER A 143 -10.04 -20.25 -5.49
C SER A 143 -11.45 -20.85 -5.53
N GLY A 144 -12.36 -20.31 -6.33
CA GLY A 144 -13.71 -20.86 -6.55
C GLY A 144 -14.81 -20.26 -5.68
N GLN A 145 -14.50 -19.36 -4.76
CA GLN A 145 -15.45 -18.71 -3.86
C GLN A 145 -16.01 -17.44 -4.50
N LYS A 146 -16.75 -17.60 -5.61
CA LYS A 146 -17.17 -16.51 -6.50
C LYS A 146 -18.08 -15.45 -5.87
N ASN A 147 -18.69 -15.75 -4.73
CA ASN A 147 -19.65 -14.87 -4.04
C ASN A 147 -19.15 -14.39 -2.68
N PHE A 148 -17.86 -14.56 -2.38
CA PHE A 148 -17.27 -14.18 -1.09
C PHE A 148 -16.97 -12.68 -0.99
N TRP A 149 -16.49 -12.07 -2.08
CA TRP A 149 -16.11 -10.67 -2.17
C TRP A 149 -16.77 -10.00 -3.38
N GLY A 150 -17.22 -8.76 -3.20
CA GLY A 150 -17.86 -7.96 -4.24
C GLY A 150 -18.94 -7.05 -3.67
N PRO A 151 -19.51 -6.13 -4.47
CA PRO A 151 -20.61 -5.29 -4.01
C PRO A 151 -21.82 -6.15 -3.65
N ALA A 152 -22.59 -5.72 -2.64
CA ALA A 152 -23.86 -6.36 -2.31
C ALA A 152 -24.74 -6.43 -3.58
N ARG A 153 -25.20 -7.63 -3.92
CA ARG A 153 -26.14 -7.80 -5.04
C ARG A 153 -27.40 -7.00 -4.70
N ARG A 154 -27.76 -6.01 -5.53
CA ARG A 154 -29.09 -5.40 -5.43
C ARG A 154 -30.10 -6.52 -5.60
N SER A 155 -30.97 -6.71 -4.61
CA SER A 155 -32.15 -7.56 -4.77
C SER A 155 -32.97 -6.92 -5.89
N THR A 156 -32.99 -7.56 -7.06
CA THR A 156 -33.95 -7.27 -8.13
C THR A 156 -35.29 -7.86 -7.77
#